data_AF-A0A349PDX1-F1
#
_entry.id   AF-A0A349PDX1-F1
#
_cell.length_a   1.000
_cell.length_b   1.000
_cell.length_c   1.000
_cell.angle_alpha   90.00
_cell.angle_beta   90.00
_cell.angle_gamma   90.00
#
_symmetry.space_group_name_H-M   'P 1'
#
loop_
_entity.id
_entity.type
_entity.pdbx_description
1 polymer ?
#
loop_
_entity_poly.entity_id
_entity_poly.type
_entity_poly.pdbx_seq_one_letter_code
_entity_poly.pdbx_strand_id
1 'polypeptide(L)'
;MKCTNCGQENRAALKFCKKCGVDLTLPPAWFPDWRWHLKALCWIYLALVAVFFSVSYLLKRLPPPYDQRQIPPEMTPWLNPHKVPGK
;
A
#
# COMPACT_ATOMS: atom_id res chain seq x y z
N MET A 1 -13.07 -0.68 -29.41
CA MET A 1 -12.12 -1.01 -28.33
C MET A 1 -10.73 -1.01 -28.92
N LYS A 2 -9.82 -0.34 -28.23
CA LYS A 2 -8.44 -0.22 -28.66
C LYS A 2 -7.67 -1.48 -28.28
N CYS A 3 -6.92 -2.05 -29.22
CA CYS A 3 -6.02 -3.17 -28.94
C CYS A 3 -4.86 -2.68 -28.07
N THR A 4 -4.65 -3.29 -26.91
CA THR A 4 -3.55 -2.96 -25.99
C THR A 4 -2.16 -3.34 -26.54
N ASN A 5 -2.11 -4.26 -27.51
CA ASN A 5 -0.85 -4.70 -28.12
C ASN A 5 -0.40 -3.78 -29.28
N CYS A 6 -1.28 -3.47 -30.24
CA CYS A 6 -0.90 -2.72 -31.45
C CYS A 6 -1.59 -1.36 -31.62
N GLY A 7 -2.47 -0.97 -30.70
CA GLY A 7 -3.18 0.32 -30.71
C GLY A 7 -4.30 0.45 -31.74
N GLN A 8 -4.59 -0.58 -32.54
CA GLN A 8 -5.66 -0.56 -33.54
C GLN A 8 -7.05 -0.43 -32.89
N GLU A 9 -7.90 0.41 -33.45
CA GLU A 9 -9.32 0.47 -33.09
C GLU A 9 -10.09 -0.68 -33.74
N ASN A 10 -10.65 -1.56 -32.89
CA ASN A 10 -11.48 -2.69 -33.30
C ASN A 10 -12.94 -2.48 -32.86
N ARG A 11 -13.90 -3.05 -33.60
CA ARG A 11 -15.30 -3.14 -33.13
C ARG A 11 -15.36 -3.96 -31.83
N ALA A 12 -16.21 -3.57 -30.88
CA ALA A 12 -16.27 -4.18 -29.55
C ALA A 12 -16.65 -5.68 -29.55
N ALA A 13 -17.36 -6.15 -30.58
CA ALA A 13 -17.76 -7.56 -30.71
C ALA A 13 -16.68 -8.49 -31.29
N LEU A 14 -15.51 -7.97 -31.68
CA LEU A 14 -14.45 -8.78 -32.28
C LEU A 14 -13.64 -9.50 -31.20
N LYS A 15 -13.51 -10.83 -31.32
CA LYS A 15 -12.67 -11.64 -30.44
C LYS A 15 -11.17 -11.46 -30.73
N PHE A 16 -10.79 -11.23 -31.99
CA PHE A 16 -9.41 -11.05 -32.40
C PHE A 16 -9.17 -9.68 -33.03
N CYS A 17 -7.99 -9.12 -32.80
CA CYS A 17 -7.56 -7.88 -33.43
C CYS A 17 -7.34 -8.10 -34.94
N LYS A 18 -7.92 -7.23 -35.79
CA LYS A 18 -7.76 -7.32 -37.25
C LYS A 18 -6.32 -7.12 -37.74
N LYS A 19 -5.49 -6.44 -36.96
CA LYS A 19 -4.12 -6.07 -37.37
C LYS A 19 -3.07 -7.06 -36.87
N CYS A 20 -3.10 -7.40 -35.57
CA CYS A 20 -2.07 -8.25 -34.96
C CYS A 20 -2.56 -9.66 -34.60
N GLY A 21 -3.85 -9.97 -34.79
CA GLY A 21 -4.41 -11.28 -34.48
C GLY A 21 -4.55 -11.61 -32.99
N VAL A 22 -4.17 -10.71 -32.08
CA VAL A 22 -4.26 -10.96 -30.63
C VAL A 22 -5.71 -11.11 -30.19
N ASP A 23 -5.96 -12.04 -29.29
CA ASP A 23 -7.27 -12.20 -28.65
C ASP A 23 -7.53 -11.00 -27.72
N LEU A 24 -8.68 -10.35 -27.91
CA LEU A 24 -9.14 -9.17 -27.17
C LEU A 24 -9.96 -9.54 -25.94
N THR A 25 -10.30 -10.82 -25.75
CA THR A 25 -11.05 -11.34 -24.60
C THR A 25 -10.14 -11.73 -23.44
N LEU A 26 -8.87 -12.00 -23.72
CA LEU A 26 -7.85 -12.32 -22.73
C LEU A 26 -7.26 -11.05 -22.12
N PRO A 27 -6.98 -11.02 -20.81
CA PRO A 27 -6.23 -9.93 -20.22
C PRO A 27 -4.83 -9.85 -20.85
N PRO A 28 -4.24 -8.65 -20.94
CA PRO A 28 -2.90 -8.50 -21.52
C PRO A 28 -1.87 -9.29 -20.70
N ALA A 29 -0.82 -9.79 -21.36
CA ALA A 29 0.22 -10.60 -20.72
C ALA A 29 0.96 -9.88 -19.57
N TRP A 30 0.92 -8.55 -19.52
CA TRP A 30 1.48 -7.81 -18.38
C TRP A 30 0.61 -7.88 -17.12
N PHE A 31 -0.65 -8.31 -17.25
CA PHE A 31 -1.65 -8.15 -16.20
C PHE A 31 -1.26 -8.97 -14.98
N PRO A 32 -0.99 -8.33 -13.84
CA PRO A 32 -0.44 -9.04 -12.70
C PRO A 32 -1.47 -10.00 -12.10
N ASP A 33 -1.04 -11.23 -11.85
CA ASP A 33 -1.86 -12.22 -11.16
C ASP A 33 -2.05 -11.89 -9.68
N TRP A 34 -2.96 -12.60 -9.02
CA TRP A 34 -3.14 -12.56 -7.56
C TRP A 34 -1.82 -12.75 -6.78
N ARG A 35 -0.95 -13.68 -7.22
CA ARG A 35 0.34 -13.93 -6.58
C ARG A 35 1.29 -12.74 -6.67
N TRP A 36 1.22 -12.00 -7.77
CA TRP A 36 1.99 -10.76 -7.94
C TRP A 36 1.50 -9.71 -6.95
N HIS A 37 0.17 -9.52 -6.86
CA HIS A 37 -0.44 -8.56 -5.95
C HIS A 37 -0.09 -8.86 -4.49
N LEU A 38 -0.21 -10.12 -4.06
CA LEU A 38 0.15 -10.52 -2.70
C LEU A 38 1.61 -10.21 -2.39
N LYS A 39 2.54 -10.56 -3.29
CA LYS A 39 3.96 -10.26 -3.12
C LYS A 39 4.22 -8.75 -3.04
N ALA A 40 3.62 -7.98 -3.95
CA ALA A 40 3.76 -6.53 -3.98
C ALA A 40 3.24 -5.89 -2.67
N LEU A 41 2.03 -6.26 -2.23
CA LEU A 41 1.45 -5.78 -0.99
C LEU A 41 2.28 -6.18 0.22
N CYS A 42 2.74 -7.43 0.31
CA CYS A 42 3.63 -7.87 1.39
C CYS A 42 4.88 -7.00 1.47
N TRP A 43 5.57 -6.75 0.36
CA TRP A 43 6.75 -5.89 0.35
C TRP A 43 6.45 -4.45 0.76
N ILE A 44 5.35 -3.86 0.28
CA ILE A 44 4.93 -2.50 0.65
C ILE A 44 4.70 -2.42 2.17
N TYR A 45 3.92 -3.34 2.73
CA TYR A 45 3.64 -3.33 4.17
C TYR A 45 4.88 -3.61 5.02
N LEU A 46 5.74 -4.55 4.62
CA LEU A 46 7.00 -4.81 5.32
C LEU A 46 7.91 -3.58 5.32
N ALA A 47 8.02 -2.87 4.19
CA ALA A 47 8.80 -1.66 4.09
C ALA A 47 8.22 -0.53 4.98
N LEU A 48 6.90 -0.30 4.93
CA LEU A 48 6.24 0.69 5.77
C LEU A 48 6.44 0.41 7.26
N VAL A 49 6.28 -0.85 7.67
CA VAL A 49 6.49 -1.29 9.05
C VAL A 49 7.95 -1.04 9.47
N ALA A 50 8.92 -1.47 8.66
CA ALA A 50 10.34 -1.28 8.96
C ALA A 50 10.71 0.21 9.07
N VAL A 51 10.21 1.05 8.15
CA VAL A 51 10.42 2.50 8.17
C VAL A 51 9.81 3.12 9.41
N PHE A 52 8.55 2.80 9.74
CA PHE A 52 7.86 3.31 10.92
C PHE A 52 8.64 3.03 12.21
N PHE A 53 9.09 1.79 12.40
CA PHE A 53 9.86 1.42 13.60
C PHE A 53 11.24 2.06 13.61
N SER A 54 11.92 2.15 12.46
CA SER A 54 13.22 2.82 12.35
C SER A 54 13.12 4.31 12.70
N VAL A 55 12.14 5.02 12.14
CA VAL A 55 11.89 6.44 12.44
C VAL A 55 11.51 6.62 13.90
N SER A 56 10.60 5.81 14.42
CA SER A 56 10.18 5.87 15.83
C SER A 56 11.36 5.63 16.78
N TYR A 57 12.25 4.71 16.44
CA TYR A 57 13.46 4.42 17.21
C TYR A 57 14.45 5.59 17.17
N LEU A 58 14.67 6.19 16.00
CA LEU A 58 15.54 7.35 15.85
C LEU A 58 15.00 8.57 16.59
N LEU A 59 13.70 8.87 16.48
CA LEU A 59 13.07 9.99 17.16
C LEU A 59 13.16 9.86 18.69
N LYS A 60 13.07 8.64 19.24
CA LYS A 60 13.27 8.41 20.68
C LYS A 60 14.69 8.62 21.16
N ARG A 61 15.69 8.59 20.26
CA ARG A 61 17.10 8.83 20.61
C ARG A 61 17.52 10.29 20.54
N LEU A 62 16.70 11.16 19.96
CA LEU A 62 17.02 12.59 19.88
C LEU A 62 16.94 13.25 21.27
N PRO A 63 17.73 14.30 21.52
CA PRO A 63 17.60 15.08 22.75
C PRO A 63 16.32 15.92 22.73
N PRO A 64 15.76 16.26 23.90
CA PRO A 64 14.66 17.23 24.01
C PRO A 64 15.05 18.57 23.36
N PRO A 65 14.16 19.21 22.59
CA PRO A 65 12.72 18.97 22.45
C PRO A 65 12.31 18.17 21.19
N TYR A 66 13.27 17.55 20.49
CA TYR A 66 13.02 16.83 19.23
C TYR A 66 12.70 15.35 19.44
N ASP A 67 12.69 14.90 20.68
CA ASP A 67 12.27 13.56 21.05
C ASP A 67 10.75 13.39 20.86
N GLN A 68 10.33 12.13 20.71
CA GLN A 68 8.91 11.83 20.54
C GLN A 68 8.14 12.19 21.82
N ARG A 69 7.25 13.20 21.73
CA ARG A 69 6.42 13.67 22.83
C ARG A 69 5.63 12.52 23.49
N GLN A 70 5.85 12.33 24.79
CA GLN A 70 5.01 11.48 25.63
C GLN A 70 3.87 12.31 26.21
N ILE A 71 2.63 11.85 26.03
CA ILE A 71 1.46 12.51 26.59
C ILE A 71 1.26 11.98 28.02
N PRO A 72 1.26 12.85 29.05
CA PRO A 72 1.02 12.41 30.41
C PRO A 72 -0.35 11.70 30.54
N PRO A 73 -0.43 10.57 31.24
CA PRO A 73 -1.68 9.83 31.39
C PRO A 73 -2.77 10.65 32.12
N GLU A 74 -2.38 11.60 32.97
CA GLU A 74 -3.28 12.53 33.68
C GLU A 74 -4.02 13.45 32.72
N MET A 75 -3.38 13.81 31.59
CA MET A 75 -4.00 14.62 30.53
C MET A 75 -4.90 13.79 29.62
N THR A 76 -4.73 12.47 29.57
CA THR A 76 -5.51 11.57 28.71
C THR A 76 -6.05 10.35 29.47
N PRO A 77 -6.91 10.54 30.50
CA PRO A 77 -7.42 9.42 31.30
C PRO A 77 -8.24 8.41 30.48
N TRP A 78 -8.93 8.88 29.42
CA TRP A 78 -9.68 8.02 28.50
C TRP A 78 -8.78 7.15 27.60
N LEU A 79 -7.52 7.54 27.40
CA LEU A 79 -6.58 6.79 26.56
C LEU A 79 -5.87 5.68 27.34
N ASN A 80 -5.61 5.90 28.64
CA ASN A 80 -4.94 4.95 29.52
C ASN A 80 -5.64 4.85 30.90
N PRO A 81 -6.89 4.34 30.97
CA PRO A 81 -7.70 4.38 32.19
C PRO A 81 -7.06 3.63 33.38
N HIS A 82 -6.27 2.59 33.10
CA HIS A 82 -5.58 1.79 34.13
C HIS A 82 -4.33 2.44 34.71
N LYS A 83 -3.81 3.52 34.09
CA LYS A 83 -2.58 4.19 34.54
C LYS A 83 -2.85 5.33 35.51
N VAL A 84 -4.11 5.74 35.66
CA VAL A 84 -4.50 6.80 36.57
C VAL A 84 -5.12 6.15 37.81
N PRO A 85 -4.63 6.41 39.03
CA PRO A 85 -5.28 5.90 40.23
C PRO A 85 -6.71 6.44 40.30
N GLY A 86 -7.66 5.57 40.66
CA GLY A 86 -9.04 6.00 40.96
C GLY A 86 -9.01 7.04 42.07
N LYS A 87 -9.71 8.15 41.86
CA LYS A 87 -9.89 9.19 42.89
C LYS A 87 -10.75 8.69 44.04
#